data_AF-E4Y3J4-F1
#
_entry.id   AF-E4Y3J4-F1
#
_cell.length_a   1.000
_cell.length_b   1.000
_cell.length_c   1.000
_cell.angle_alpha   90.00
_cell.angle_beta   90.00
_cell.angle_gamma   90.00
#
_symmetry.space_group_name_H-M   'P 1'
#
loop_
_entity.id
_entity.type
_entity.pdbx_description
1 polymer ?
#
loop_
_entity_poly.entity_id
_entity_poly.type
_entity_poly.pdbx_seq_one_letter_code
_entity_poly.pdbx_strand_id
1 'polypeptide(L)'
;MLQKLLDTKPKSTLGRSGIEVIDDDAEDCEEHEIDDWEFSQEITSEEPIIEGSTYGFANLRSDIFQRLREESSELFEYLEISTVKNAERTEMRIHSEQAKFDEDHYLSDFFEPDYALEAAINYKGFWEDKQSSLLSPEEKAVLVALRKNSIPALDFKATILVYSGLLELIFSYCYVKTLVRR
;
A
#
# COMPACT_ATOMS: atom_id res chain seq x y z
N MET A 1 47.04 15.62 -14.65
CA MET A 1 46.85 15.15 -13.26
C MET A 1 45.65 14.20 -13.10
N LEU A 2 45.16 13.56 -14.18
CA LEU A 2 43.98 12.67 -14.16
C LEU A 2 44.26 11.23 -14.66
N GLN A 3 45.44 10.95 -15.21
CA GLN A 3 45.79 9.60 -15.69
C GLN A 3 46.34 8.66 -14.60
N LYS A 4 46.55 9.15 -13.37
CA LYS A 4 47.14 8.36 -12.27
C LYS A 4 46.08 7.68 -11.37
N LEU A 5 44.80 7.84 -11.69
CA LEU A 5 43.65 7.40 -10.88
C LEU A 5 42.94 6.16 -11.46
N LEU A 6 43.31 5.71 -12.67
CA LEU A 6 42.71 4.55 -13.34
C LEU A 6 43.56 3.28 -13.28
N ASP A 7 44.80 3.36 -12.81
CA ASP A 7 45.69 2.20 -12.61
C ASP A 7 45.79 1.84 -11.13
N THR A 8 44.71 1.29 -10.56
CA THR A 8 44.79 0.54 -9.30
C THR A 8 44.32 -0.88 -9.52
N LYS A 9 45.27 -1.79 -9.73
CA LYS A 9 45.04 -3.24 -9.64
C LYS A 9 44.42 -3.56 -8.28
N PRO A 10 43.36 -4.38 -8.19
CA PRO A 10 42.86 -4.80 -6.90
C PRO A 10 43.93 -5.64 -6.20
N LYS A 11 44.43 -5.15 -5.05
CA LYS A 11 45.23 -5.95 -4.12
C LYS A 11 44.32 -7.03 -3.54
N SER A 12 44.41 -8.24 -4.07
CA SER A 12 43.81 -9.42 -3.48
C SER A 12 44.57 -9.76 -2.18
N THR A 13 44.06 -9.28 -1.05
CA THR A 13 44.39 -9.85 0.25
C THR A 13 43.13 -10.49 0.80
N LEU A 14 42.73 -11.60 0.18
CA LEU A 14 41.81 -12.53 0.82
C LEU A 14 42.64 -13.27 1.87
N GLY A 15 42.36 -12.97 3.14
CA GLY A 15 42.91 -13.73 4.25
C GLY A 15 42.58 -15.21 4.05
N ARG A 16 43.60 -16.06 4.09
CA ARG A 16 43.43 -17.52 4.15
C ARG A 16 42.53 -17.84 5.34
N SER A 17 41.25 -18.17 5.09
CA SER A 17 40.51 -19.00 6.03
C SER A 17 41.12 -20.40 5.95
N GLY A 18 41.56 -20.93 7.08
CA GLY A 18 42.12 -22.28 7.17
C GLY A 18 41.08 -23.29 6.71
N ILE A 19 41.33 -23.89 5.55
CA ILE A 19 40.68 -25.13 5.12
C ILE A 19 41.59 -26.25 5.63
N GLU A 20 41.07 -27.05 6.55
CA GLU A 20 41.66 -28.33 6.92
C GLU A 20 41.15 -29.36 5.93
N VAL A 21 42.07 -29.99 5.19
CA VAL A 21 41.77 -31.11 4.30
C VAL A 21 41.68 -32.35 5.17
N ILE A 22 40.48 -32.89 5.32
CA ILE A 22 40.24 -34.22 5.86
C ILE A 22 40.34 -35.17 4.67
N ASP A 23 41.40 -35.99 4.67
CA ASP A 23 41.59 -37.10 3.72
C ASP A 23 40.81 -38.33 4.19
N ASP A 24 40.37 -39.12 3.20
CA ASP A 24 39.63 -40.40 3.26
C ASP A 24 38.16 -40.28 3.73
N ASP A 25 37.15 -40.68 2.96
CA ASP A 25 37.01 -41.93 2.21
C ASP A 25 36.00 -41.80 1.04
N ALA A 26 36.20 -42.59 -0.01
CA ALA A 26 35.44 -42.58 -1.26
C ALA A 26 34.04 -43.23 -1.12
N GLU A 27 32.97 -42.45 -1.33
CA GLU A 27 31.67 -42.96 -1.82
C GLU A 27 31.01 -41.93 -2.76
N ASP A 28 30.51 -42.44 -3.89
CA ASP A 28 29.74 -41.80 -4.98
C ASP A 28 29.26 -40.35 -4.76
N CYS A 29 29.89 -39.40 -5.46
CA CYS A 29 29.28 -38.11 -5.76
C CYS A 29 28.71 -38.17 -7.18
N GLU A 30 27.43 -38.52 -7.30
CA GLU A 30 26.67 -38.32 -8.53
C GLU A 30 26.87 -36.87 -9.00
N GLU A 31 27.26 -36.72 -10.26
CA GLU A 31 27.48 -35.42 -10.92
C GLU A 31 26.11 -34.71 -11.01
N HIS A 32 25.74 -34.00 -9.93
CA HIS A 32 24.55 -33.17 -9.93
C HIS A 32 24.75 -32.04 -10.94
N GLU A 33 24.08 -32.17 -12.08
CA GLU A 33 23.88 -31.13 -13.07
C GLU A 33 23.40 -29.87 -12.32
N ILE A 34 24.28 -28.87 -12.22
CA ILE A 34 23.96 -27.60 -11.58
C ILE A 34 22.95 -26.94 -12.51
N ASP A 35 21.66 -27.03 -12.15
CA ASP A 35 20.63 -26.26 -12.84
C ASP A 35 21.09 -24.80 -12.87
N ASP A 36 21.01 -24.17 -14.03
CA ASP A 36 21.37 -22.76 -14.20
C ASP A 36 20.22 -21.92 -13.62
N TRP A 37 20.34 -21.50 -12.36
CA TRP A 37 19.31 -20.70 -11.64
C TRP A 37 19.31 -19.23 -12.08
N GLU A 38 20.00 -18.89 -13.17
CA GLU A 38 20.01 -17.55 -13.74
C GLU A 38 18.71 -17.29 -14.51
N PHE A 39 17.77 -16.58 -13.89
CA PHE A 39 16.58 -16.10 -14.57
C PHE A 39 16.86 -14.73 -15.23
N SER A 40 16.46 -14.58 -16.49
CA SER A 40 16.56 -13.29 -17.19
C SER A 40 15.55 -12.30 -16.59
N GLN A 41 16.06 -11.25 -15.95
CA GLN A 41 15.23 -10.13 -15.50
C GLN A 41 15.00 -9.15 -16.66
N GLU A 42 13.77 -9.08 -17.15
CA GLU A 42 13.35 -7.99 -18.05
C GLU A 42 13.03 -6.74 -17.23
N ILE A 43 13.59 -5.59 -17.65
CA ILE A 43 13.18 -4.30 -17.09
C ILE A 43 11.79 -4.00 -17.62
N THR A 44 10.77 -4.20 -16.80
CA THR A 44 9.40 -3.80 -17.11
C THR A 44 9.40 -2.31 -17.48
N SER A 45 8.98 -1.99 -18.71
CA SER A 45 8.86 -0.60 -19.15
C SER A 45 7.92 0.15 -18.19
N GLU A 46 8.41 1.23 -17.59
CA GLU A 46 7.58 2.10 -16.75
C GLU A 46 6.43 2.65 -17.63
N GLU A 47 5.20 2.34 -17.24
CA GLU A 47 4.03 2.90 -17.92
C GLU A 47 4.06 4.43 -17.82
N PRO A 48 3.61 5.15 -18.86
CA PRO A 48 3.66 6.61 -18.84
C PRO A 48 2.70 7.16 -17.76
N ILE A 49 3.26 7.87 -16.78
CA ILE A 49 2.48 8.68 -15.83
C ILE A 49 1.92 9.88 -16.61
N ILE A 50 0.60 10.02 -16.63
CA ILE A 50 -0.04 11.16 -17.29
C ILE A 50 0.15 12.42 -16.45
N GLU A 51 0.51 13.53 -17.09
CA GLU A 51 0.54 14.84 -16.42
C GLU A 51 -0.83 15.19 -15.82
N GLY A 52 -0.85 15.50 -14.52
CA GLY A 52 -2.08 15.76 -13.76
C GLY A 52 -2.77 14.50 -13.22
N SER A 53 -2.17 13.32 -13.39
CA SER A 53 -2.54 12.08 -12.73
C SER A 53 -1.80 11.94 -11.39
N THR A 54 -2.22 12.73 -10.40
CA THR A 54 -1.67 12.67 -9.05
C THR A 54 -2.71 12.17 -8.05
N TYR A 55 -2.25 11.62 -6.94
CA TYR A 55 -3.07 10.96 -5.93
C TYR A 55 -2.38 10.96 -4.57
N GLY A 56 -3.03 10.35 -3.58
CA GLY A 56 -2.54 10.25 -2.21
C GLY A 56 -2.70 11.57 -1.44
N PHE A 57 -1.89 11.72 -0.38
CA PHE A 57 -1.98 12.88 0.51
C PHE A 57 -1.75 14.19 -0.26
N ALA A 58 -2.75 15.07 -0.23
CA ALA A 58 -2.76 16.36 -0.91
C ALA A 58 -2.48 16.30 -2.44
N ASN A 59 -2.72 15.16 -3.11
CA ASN A 59 -2.43 14.96 -4.53
C ASN A 59 -0.95 15.19 -4.91
N LEU A 60 -0.02 14.80 -4.04
CA LEU A 60 1.43 15.02 -4.19
C LEU A 60 2.22 13.79 -4.64
N ARG A 61 1.55 12.68 -4.96
CA ARG A 61 2.18 11.43 -5.40
C ARG A 61 1.64 11.01 -6.77
N SER A 62 2.45 10.28 -7.54
CA SER A 62 2.07 9.79 -8.87
C SER A 62 2.78 8.49 -9.27
N ASP A 63 3.68 7.97 -8.43
CA ASP A 63 4.57 6.84 -8.74
C ASP A 63 4.24 5.55 -7.96
N ILE A 64 3.39 5.63 -6.93
CA ILE A 64 3.18 4.53 -5.97
C ILE A 64 2.52 3.30 -6.60
N PHE A 65 1.47 3.46 -7.42
CA PHE A 65 0.72 2.33 -7.97
C PHE A 65 1.51 1.52 -9.00
N GLN A 66 2.48 2.12 -9.69
CA GLN A 66 3.35 1.39 -10.61
C GLN A 66 4.24 0.37 -9.88
N ARG A 67 4.61 0.65 -8.63
CA ARG A 67 5.45 -0.22 -7.81
C ARG A 67 4.64 -1.31 -7.09
N LEU A 68 3.37 -1.06 -6.82
CA LEU A 68 2.51 -1.92 -6.00
C LEU A 68 1.42 -2.64 -6.80
N ARG A 69 1.54 -2.73 -8.14
CA ARG A 69 0.48 -3.25 -9.01
C ARG A 69 -0.14 -4.56 -8.51
N GLU A 70 0.68 -5.55 -8.18
CA GLU A 70 0.21 -6.86 -7.69
C GLU A 70 -0.59 -6.74 -6.38
N GLU A 71 -0.05 -6.08 -5.35
CA GLU A 71 -0.73 -5.90 -4.05
C GLU A 71 -1.95 -4.96 -4.14
N SER A 72 -1.92 -3.99 -5.04
CA SER A 72 -2.98 -3.00 -5.21
C SER A 72 -4.19 -3.56 -5.97
N SER A 73 -4.06 -4.71 -6.63
CA SER A 73 -5.12 -5.31 -7.45
C SER A 73 -6.30 -5.82 -6.63
N GLU A 74 -6.05 -6.23 -5.39
CA GLU A 74 -7.08 -6.69 -4.47
C GLU A 74 -7.84 -5.54 -3.79
N LEU A 75 -7.20 -4.36 -3.69
CA LEU A 75 -7.73 -3.20 -2.97
C LEU A 75 -8.40 -2.18 -3.88
N PHE A 76 -7.91 -2.05 -5.12
CA PHE A 76 -8.38 -1.05 -6.06
C PHE A 76 -8.97 -1.72 -7.28
N GLU A 77 -10.24 -1.43 -7.51
CA GLU A 77 -10.96 -1.93 -8.68
C GLU A 77 -10.41 -1.40 -10.01
N TYR A 78 -9.81 -0.21 -9.97
CA TYR A 78 -9.11 0.38 -11.10
C TYR A 78 -7.63 0.56 -10.73
N LEU A 79 -6.80 -0.36 -11.18
CA LEU A 79 -5.34 -0.34 -11.01
C LEU A 79 -4.64 0.77 -11.80
N GLU A 80 -5.34 1.30 -12.81
CA GLU A 80 -4.83 2.24 -13.79
C GLU A 80 -5.04 3.72 -13.38
N ILE A 81 -5.05 4.00 -12.08
CA ILE A 81 -5.27 5.37 -11.57
C ILE A 81 -4.21 6.34 -12.13
N SER A 82 -2.99 5.84 -12.39
CA SER A 82 -1.89 6.60 -13.01
C SER A 82 -2.13 6.97 -14.48
N THR A 83 -2.99 6.26 -15.20
CA THR A 83 -3.30 6.48 -16.63
C THR A 83 -4.56 7.32 -16.86
N VAL A 84 -5.19 7.83 -15.79
CA VAL A 84 -6.41 8.64 -15.90
C VAL A 84 -6.27 9.96 -15.14
N LYS A 85 -6.72 11.05 -15.78
CA LYS A 85 -6.70 12.39 -15.17
C LYS A 85 -7.66 12.47 -13.99
N ASN A 86 -7.29 13.24 -12.97
CA ASN A 86 -8.08 13.39 -11.75
C ASN A 86 -9.54 13.82 -12.00
N ALA A 87 -9.79 14.64 -13.03
CA ALA A 87 -11.14 15.13 -13.37
C ALA A 87 -12.06 14.01 -13.92
N GLU A 88 -11.50 13.03 -14.63
CA GLU A 88 -12.24 11.94 -15.27
C GLU A 88 -12.57 10.83 -14.26
N ARG A 89 -11.79 10.72 -13.17
CA ARG A 89 -11.98 9.71 -12.12
C ARG A 89 -13.34 9.78 -11.44
N THR A 90 -13.91 10.98 -11.27
CA THR A 90 -15.22 11.12 -10.65
C THR A 90 -16.33 10.51 -11.51
N GLU A 91 -16.28 10.74 -12.82
CA GLU A 91 -17.27 10.19 -13.75
C GLU A 91 -17.16 8.66 -13.85
N MET A 92 -15.94 8.14 -13.96
CA MET A 92 -15.71 6.69 -13.96
C MET A 92 -16.19 6.02 -12.66
N ARG A 93 -15.91 6.65 -11.50
CA ARG A 93 -16.39 6.16 -10.20
C ARG A 93 -17.92 6.11 -10.17
N ILE A 94 -18.60 7.19 -10.59
CA ILE A 94 -20.07 7.23 -10.61
C ILE A 94 -20.63 6.14 -11.51
N HIS A 95 -20.07 5.96 -12.71
CA HIS A 95 -20.51 4.92 -13.64
C HIS A 95 -20.31 3.51 -13.06
N SER A 96 -19.15 3.24 -12.42
CA SER A 96 -18.91 1.96 -11.74
C SER A 96 -19.88 1.73 -10.58
N GLU A 97 -20.08 2.73 -9.73
CA GLU A 97 -21.01 2.64 -8.58
C GLU A 97 -22.45 2.36 -9.03
N GLN A 98 -22.90 2.99 -10.12
CA GLN A 98 -24.22 2.72 -10.71
C GLN A 98 -24.31 1.30 -11.28
N ALA A 99 -23.25 0.81 -11.92
CA ALA A 99 -23.23 -0.55 -12.47
C ALA A 99 -23.18 -1.64 -11.40
N LYS A 100 -22.60 -1.34 -10.23
CA LYS A 100 -22.55 -2.26 -9.07
C LYS A 100 -23.79 -2.27 -8.22
N PHE A 101 -24.57 -1.19 -8.25
CA PHE A 101 -25.72 -1.06 -7.40
C PHE A 101 -26.78 -2.11 -7.80
N ASP A 102 -27.13 -2.97 -6.85
CA ASP A 102 -28.15 -4.00 -7.01
C ASP A 102 -29.41 -3.57 -6.26
N GLU A 103 -30.43 -3.20 -7.04
CA GLU A 103 -31.73 -2.78 -6.51
C GLU A 103 -32.43 -3.90 -5.73
N ASP A 104 -32.33 -5.15 -6.19
CA ASP A 104 -33.00 -6.29 -5.56
C ASP A 104 -32.33 -6.64 -4.22
N HIS A 105 -30.99 -6.58 -4.16
CA HIS A 105 -30.26 -6.73 -2.89
C HIS A 105 -30.62 -5.62 -1.90
N TYR A 106 -30.66 -4.36 -2.36
CA TYR A 106 -31.05 -3.24 -1.51
C TYR A 106 -32.47 -3.39 -0.95
N LEU A 107 -33.44 -3.78 -1.79
CA LEU A 107 -34.82 -3.97 -1.35
C LEU A 107 -34.94 -5.16 -0.38
N SER A 108 -34.17 -6.22 -0.60
CA SER A 108 -34.16 -7.38 0.30
C SER A 108 -33.70 -6.99 1.70
N ASP A 109 -32.57 -6.29 1.81
CA ASP A 109 -32.05 -5.78 3.09
C ASP A 109 -32.99 -4.75 3.75
N PHE A 110 -33.72 -3.98 2.94
CA PHE A 110 -34.67 -2.99 3.43
C PHE A 110 -35.93 -3.61 4.02
N PHE A 111 -36.49 -4.65 3.40
CA PHE A 111 -37.70 -5.33 3.87
C PHE A 111 -37.42 -6.36 4.96
N GLU A 112 -36.30 -7.06 4.85
CA GLU A 112 -35.89 -8.14 5.75
C GLU A 112 -34.47 -7.86 6.27
N PRO A 113 -34.31 -6.86 7.16
CA PRO A 113 -33.00 -6.51 7.67
C PRO A 113 -32.40 -7.70 8.43
N ASP A 114 -31.16 -8.03 8.09
CA ASP A 114 -30.47 -9.12 8.78
C ASP A 114 -30.05 -8.69 10.20
N TYR A 115 -29.69 -9.68 11.02
CA TYR A 115 -29.27 -9.42 12.39
C TYR A 115 -28.03 -8.50 12.47
N ALA A 116 -27.16 -8.52 11.46
CA ALA A 116 -25.97 -7.68 11.43
C ALA A 116 -26.33 -6.20 11.23
N LEU A 117 -27.28 -5.90 10.33
CA LEU A 117 -27.81 -4.58 10.08
C LEU A 117 -28.56 -4.05 11.31
N GLU A 118 -29.39 -4.87 11.96
CA GLU A 118 -30.05 -4.49 13.21
C GLU A 118 -29.05 -4.17 14.33
N ALA A 119 -28.01 -4.99 14.48
CA ALA A 119 -26.94 -4.75 15.45
C ALA A 119 -26.15 -3.47 15.13
N ALA A 120 -25.89 -3.19 13.86
CA ALA A 120 -25.23 -1.98 13.40
C ALA A 120 -26.06 -0.72 13.68
N ILE A 121 -27.38 -0.75 13.47
CA ILE A 121 -28.30 0.36 13.77
C ILE A 121 -28.31 0.68 15.27
N ASN A 122 -28.28 -0.35 16.11
CA ASN A 122 -28.28 -0.20 17.57
C ASN A 122 -26.88 0.01 18.17
N TYR A 123 -25.84 0.06 17.34
CA TYR A 123 -24.47 0.17 17.80
C TYR A 123 -24.22 1.49 18.53
N LYS A 124 -23.56 1.39 19.68
CA LYS A 124 -23.08 2.52 20.46
C LYS A 124 -21.57 2.63 20.35
N GLY A 125 -21.12 3.70 19.71
CA GLY A 125 -19.70 3.99 19.49
C GLY A 125 -18.97 4.33 20.77
N PHE A 126 -17.69 3.94 20.83
CA PHE A 126 -16.82 4.27 21.98
C PHE A 126 -16.66 5.79 22.17
N TRP A 127 -16.84 6.57 21.11
CA TRP A 127 -16.82 8.03 21.12
C TRP A 127 -18.04 8.68 21.78
N GLU A 128 -19.11 7.93 22.11
CA GLU A 128 -20.21 8.48 22.92
C GLU A 128 -19.79 8.73 24.37
N ASP A 129 -18.79 7.99 24.88
CA ASP A 129 -18.23 8.21 26.21
C ASP A 129 -17.14 9.30 26.17
N LYS A 130 -17.43 10.43 26.81
CA LYS A 130 -16.48 11.56 26.92
C LYS A 130 -15.22 11.21 27.71
N GLN A 131 -15.25 10.18 28.55
CA GLN A 131 -14.06 9.69 29.27
C GLN A 131 -13.08 8.92 28.36
N SER A 132 -13.55 8.46 27.20
CA SER A 132 -12.73 7.75 26.19
C SER A 132 -11.83 8.67 25.35
N SER A 133 -11.81 9.98 25.62
CA SER A 133 -11.08 10.97 24.81
C SER A 133 -9.57 11.03 25.08
N LEU A 134 -9.08 10.29 26.07
CA LEU A 134 -7.66 10.23 26.39
C LEU A 134 -6.99 9.13 25.58
N LEU A 135 -6.11 9.54 24.67
CA LEU A 135 -5.24 8.62 23.96
C LEU A 135 -4.41 7.80 24.94
N SER A 136 -4.37 6.49 24.69
CA SER A 136 -3.54 5.54 25.43
C SER A 136 -2.04 5.89 25.26
N PRO A 137 -1.17 5.41 26.17
CA PRO A 137 0.26 5.60 26.02
C PRO A 137 0.82 5.03 24.70
N GLU A 138 0.22 3.95 24.22
CA GLU A 138 0.59 3.29 22.96
C GLU A 138 0.18 4.15 21.75
N GLU A 139 -1.07 4.65 21.74
CA GLU A 139 -1.54 5.55 20.68
C GLU A 139 -0.70 6.83 20.62
N LYS A 140 -0.33 7.37 21.79
CA LYS A 140 0.61 8.51 21.87
C LYS A 140 1.98 8.15 21.32
N ALA A 141 2.49 6.95 21.61
CA ALA A 141 3.77 6.50 21.08
C ALA A 141 3.73 6.39 19.54
N VAL A 142 2.63 5.88 18.97
CA VAL A 142 2.41 5.85 17.52
C VAL A 142 2.41 7.27 16.93
N LEU A 143 1.70 8.21 17.55
CA LEU A 143 1.68 9.61 17.09
C LEU A 143 3.06 10.29 17.16
N VAL A 144 3.89 9.92 18.13
CA VAL A 144 5.28 10.41 18.25
C VAL A 144 6.19 9.72 17.24
N ALA A 145 5.97 8.44 16.96
CA ALA A 145 6.73 7.63 16.01
C ALA A 145 6.40 7.96 14.54
N LEU A 146 5.20 8.49 14.26
CA LEU A 146 4.88 9.10 12.98
C LEU A 146 5.94 10.15 12.69
N ARG A 147 6.76 9.88 11.67
CA ARG A 147 7.82 10.79 11.25
C ARG A 147 7.18 12.17 11.04
N LYS A 148 7.63 13.16 11.83
CA LYS A 148 7.37 14.59 11.61
C LYS A 148 7.97 15.11 10.31
N ASN A 149 8.18 14.23 9.32
CA ASN A 149 8.66 14.57 8.01
C ASN A 149 7.66 15.55 7.42
N SER A 150 8.07 16.82 7.44
CA SER A 150 7.49 17.99 6.79
C SER A 150 6.14 17.70 6.15
N ILE A 151 5.05 17.79 6.94
CA ILE A 151 3.73 17.95 6.33
C ILE A 151 3.88 19.15 5.37
N PRO A 152 3.67 18.95 4.06
CA PRO A 152 3.86 20.02 3.11
C PRO A 152 2.90 21.15 3.45
N ALA A 153 3.34 22.39 3.25
CA ALA A 153 2.45 23.53 3.42
C ALA A 153 1.25 23.37 2.49
N LEU A 154 0.06 23.25 3.06
CA LEU A 154 -1.18 23.03 2.31
C LEU A 154 -1.77 24.37 1.90
N ASP A 155 -2.10 24.51 0.62
CA ASP A 155 -2.99 25.56 0.15
C ASP A 155 -4.43 25.29 0.61
N PHE A 156 -5.30 26.29 0.55
CA PHE A 156 -6.74 26.15 0.83
C PHE A 156 -7.41 24.98 0.08
N LYS A 157 -7.15 24.80 -1.22
CA LYS A 157 -7.69 23.69 -2.02
C LYS A 157 -7.18 22.34 -1.54
N ALA A 158 -5.87 22.23 -1.33
CA ALA A 158 -5.25 21.02 -0.79
C ALA A 158 -5.79 20.69 0.62
N THR A 159 -6.05 21.71 1.44
CA THR A 159 -6.64 21.57 2.77
C THR A 159 -8.04 20.98 2.68
N ILE A 160 -8.91 21.49 1.81
CA ILE A 160 -10.25 20.92 1.58
C ILE A 160 -10.13 19.45 1.18
N LEU A 161 -9.28 19.12 0.22
CA LEU A 161 -9.09 17.73 -0.24
C LEU A 161 -8.68 16.79 0.90
N VAL A 162 -7.72 17.22 1.73
CA VAL A 162 -7.24 16.41 2.86
C VAL A 162 -8.35 16.19 3.90
N TYR A 163 -9.10 17.23 4.26
CA TYR A 163 -10.20 17.09 5.22
C TYR A 163 -11.38 16.28 4.67
N SER A 164 -11.70 16.42 3.38
CA SER A 164 -12.69 15.55 2.71
C SER A 164 -12.27 14.08 2.78
N GLY A 165 -11.00 13.77 2.47
CA GLY A 165 -10.49 12.41 2.59
C GLY A 165 -10.49 11.90 4.05
N LEU A 166 -10.22 12.77 5.03
CA LEU A 166 -10.33 12.39 6.44
C LEU A 166 -11.77 12.01 6.83
N LEU A 167 -12.77 12.76 6.34
CA LEU A 167 -14.18 12.43 6.59
C LEU A 167 -14.55 11.07 5.98
N GLU A 168 -14.09 10.79 4.76
CA GLU A 168 -14.30 9.49 4.11
C GLU A 168 -13.65 8.34 4.88
N LEU A 169 -12.41 8.53 5.37
CA LEU A 169 -11.72 7.54 6.20
C LEU A 169 -12.43 7.29 7.53
N ILE A 170 -12.92 8.35 8.19
CA ILE A 170 -13.69 8.22 9.42
C ILE A 170 -15.00 7.48 9.15
N PHE A 171 -15.71 7.83 8.08
CA PHE A 171 -16.93 7.15 7.67
C PHE A 171 -16.67 5.66 7.42
N SER A 172 -15.65 5.31 6.64
CA SER A 172 -15.25 3.94 6.36
C SER A 172 -14.88 3.17 7.64
N TYR A 173 -14.08 3.79 8.51
CA TYR A 173 -13.74 3.20 9.82
C TYR A 173 -15.00 2.91 10.66
N CYS A 174 -15.93 3.86 10.74
CA CYS A 174 -17.19 3.68 11.47
C CYS A 174 -18.06 2.58 10.84
N TYR A 175 -18.14 2.53 9.51
CA TYR A 175 -18.88 1.51 8.76
C TYR A 175 -18.32 0.11 9.02
N VAL A 176 -17.00 -0.06 8.92
CA VAL A 176 -16.33 -1.33 9.24
C VAL A 176 -16.52 -1.70 10.71
N LYS A 177 -16.36 -0.73 11.63
CA LYS A 177 -16.47 -1.01 13.08
C LYS A 177 -17.87 -1.42 13.51
N THR A 178 -18.90 -0.91 12.84
CA THR A 178 -20.31 -1.24 13.10
C THR A 178 -20.66 -2.63 12.55
N LEU A 179 -20.15 -3.00 11.38
CA LEU A 179 -20.46 -4.29 10.73
C LEU A 179 -19.61 -5.48 11.22
N VAL A 180 -18.36 -5.27 11.63
CA VAL A 180 -17.39 -6.36 11.87
C VAL A 180 -17.42 -6.94 13.29
N ARG A 181 -18.32 -6.52 14.18
CA ARG A 181 -18.48 -7.21 15.48
C ARG A 181 -19.24 -8.55 15.33
N ARG A 182 -18.51 -9.57 14.88
CA ARG A 182 -18.72 -10.98 15.21
C ARG A 182 -17.63 -11.43 16.18
#